data_AF-A0A8J2L5G5-F1
#
_entry.id   AF-A0A8J2L5G5-F1
#
_cell.length_a   1.000
_cell.length_b   1.000
_cell.length_c   1.000
_cell.angle_alpha   90.00
_cell.angle_beta   90.00
_cell.angle_gamma   90.00
#
_symmetry.space_group_name_H-M   'P 1'
#
loop_
_entity.id
_entity.type
_entity.pdbx_description
1 polymer ?
#
loop_
_entity_poly.entity_id
_entity_poly.type
_entity_poly.pdbx_seq_one_letter_code
_entity_poly.pdbx_strand_id
1 'polypeptide(L)'
;ALNSLTRLLLVNGVYFKSQWKHPFDESYTQKEPFYLSDQDWVEVDMMFNMGEFPYVNLKELDAHAVALPYNGDRLSMVIYVPFQINGLSIIVEGLKNSSLSKILQRLKPKPVVYVSLPRFKVESTLFLVEPLKTVSVV
;
A
#
# COMPACT_ATOMS: atom_id res chain seq x y z
N ALA A 1 22.26 -7.58 19.71
CA ALA A 1 22.42 -9.05 19.71
C ALA A 1 22.03 -9.59 21.08
N LEU A 2 21.41 -10.78 21.12
CA LEU A 2 21.01 -11.44 22.37
C LEU A 2 22.26 -12.00 23.08
N ASN A 3 22.30 -11.91 24.42
CA ASN A 3 23.41 -12.40 25.23
C ASN A 3 22.92 -12.98 26.57
N SER A 4 23.85 -13.52 27.37
CA SER A 4 23.56 -14.11 28.69
C SER A 4 22.96 -13.12 29.71
N LEU A 5 23.00 -11.82 29.45
CA LEU A 5 22.37 -10.78 30.25
C LEU A 5 20.98 -10.38 29.77
N THR A 6 20.53 -10.85 28.61
CA THR A 6 19.18 -10.55 28.12
C THR A 6 18.15 -11.20 29.04
N ARG A 7 17.13 -10.44 29.46
CA ARG A 7 16.07 -10.90 30.38
C ARG A 7 14.68 -10.92 29.76
N LEU A 8 14.44 -10.09 28.74
CA LEU A 8 13.17 -9.98 28.05
C LEU A 8 13.40 -9.66 26.56
N LEU A 9 12.58 -10.25 25.70
CA LEU A 9 12.51 -9.96 24.27
C LEU A 9 11.03 -9.90 23.88
N LEU A 10 10.63 -8.82 23.19
CA LEU A 10 9.30 -8.68 22.60
C LEU A 10 9.40 -8.93 21.10
N VAL A 11 8.68 -9.93 20.61
CA VAL A 11 8.56 -10.25 19.19
C VAL A 11 7.08 -10.22 18.82
N ASN A 12 6.76 -9.54 17.72
CA ASN A 12 5.41 -9.56 17.14
C ASN A 12 5.52 -10.06 15.69
N GLY A 13 4.59 -10.92 15.29
CA GLY A 13 4.44 -11.37 13.92
C GLY A 13 3.02 -11.08 13.43
N VAL A 14 2.90 -10.37 12.32
CA VAL A 14 1.62 -10.13 11.64
C VAL A 14 1.63 -10.89 10.33
N TYR A 15 0.70 -11.82 10.18
CA TYR A 15 0.47 -12.55 8.93
C TYR A 15 -0.88 -12.13 8.35
N PHE A 16 -0.87 -11.64 7.13
CA PHE A 16 -2.09 -11.22 6.44
C PHE A 16 -2.34 -12.13 5.22
N LYS A 17 -3.42 -12.91 5.28
CA LYS A 17 -3.91 -13.73 4.17
C LYS A 17 -5.40 -13.52 4.01
N SER A 18 -5.77 -12.79 2.97
CA SER A 18 -7.17 -12.52 2.62
C SER A 18 -7.34 -12.57 1.12
N GLN A 19 -8.53 -12.98 0.68
CA GLN A 19 -8.93 -12.92 -0.73
C GLN A 19 -9.55 -11.56 -1.02
N TRP A 20 -9.29 -11.02 -2.20
CA TRP A 20 -10.01 -9.84 -2.71
C TRP A 20 -11.51 -10.14 -2.81
N LYS A 21 -12.35 -9.15 -2.50
CA LYS A 21 -13.80 -9.25 -2.77
C LYS A 21 -14.08 -9.33 -4.27
N HIS A 22 -13.31 -8.56 -5.04
CA HIS A 22 -13.32 -8.59 -6.50
C HIS A 22 -11.94 -9.10 -6.96
N PRO A 23 -11.77 -10.42 -7.18
CA PRO A 23 -10.50 -11.00 -7.55
C PRO A 23 -10.05 -10.55 -8.94
N PHE A 24 -8.73 -10.52 -9.16
CA PHE A 24 -8.13 -10.36 -10.47
C PHE A 24 -8.18 -11.71 -11.19
N ASP A 25 -8.64 -11.73 -12.44
CA ASP A 25 -8.58 -12.94 -13.27
C ASP A 25 -7.13 -13.19 -13.70
N GLU A 26 -6.63 -14.39 -13.44
CA GLU A 26 -5.26 -14.76 -13.79
C GLU A 26 -5.03 -14.77 -15.30
N SER A 27 -6.07 -15.02 -16.12
CA SER A 27 -5.93 -15.01 -17.58
C SER A 27 -5.66 -13.61 -18.15
N TYR A 28 -5.97 -12.55 -17.40
CA TYR A 28 -5.64 -11.18 -17.77
C TYR A 28 -4.29 -10.71 -17.23
N THR A 29 -3.59 -11.54 -16.43
CA THR A 29 -2.25 -11.17 -15.95
C THR A 29 -1.24 -11.30 -17.09
N GLN A 30 -0.48 -10.23 -17.33
CA GLN A 30 0.55 -10.20 -18.37
C GLN A 30 1.77 -9.41 -17.92
N LYS A 31 2.88 -9.59 -18.66
CA LYS A 31 4.12 -8.85 -18.42
C LYS A 31 3.96 -7.39 -18.82
N GLU A 32 4.25 -6.47 -17.90
CA GLU A 32 4.24 -5.02 -18.12
C GLU A 32 5.42 -4.35 -17.41
N PRO A 33 5.88 -3.18 -17.87
CA PRO A 33 6.90 -2.41 -17.16
C PRO A 33 6.35 -1.82 -15.85
N PHE A 34 7.15 -1.91 -14.81
CA PHE A 34 6.99 -1.16 -13.56
C PHE A 34 8.18 -0.21 -13.39
N TYR A 35 7.90 1.08 -13.33
CA TYR A 35 8.92 2.12 -13.30
C TYR A 35 9.47 2.31 -11.88
N LEU A 36 10.76 2.10 -11.71
CA LEU A 36 11.51 2.39 -10.48
C LEU A 36 11.91 3.87 -10.42
N SER A 37 12.11 4.48 -11.59
CA SER A 37 12.32 5.92 -11.79
C SER A 37 11.97 6.30 -13.24
N ASP A 38 12.10 7.57 -13.61
CA ASP A 38 11.91 8.04 -14.99
C ASP A 38 12.85 7.35 -16.02
N GLN A 39 13.96 6.77 -15.57
CA GLN A 39 15.00 6.16 -16.42
C GLN A 39 15.15 4.66 -16.23
N ASP A 40 14.48 4.07 -15.23
CA ASP A 40 14.69 2.68 -14.84
C ASP A 40 13.35 1.97 -14.60
N TRP A 41 13.24 0.76 -15.12
CA TRP A 41 12.02 -0.05 -15.05
C TRP A 41 12.37 -1.54 -15.05
N VAL A 42 11.46 -2.32 -14.48
CA VAL A 42 11.54 -3.78 -14.44
C VAL A 42 10.25 -4.38 -15.01
N GLU A 43 10.35 -5.50 -15.69
CA GLU A 43 9.17 -6.23 -16.16
C GLU A 43 8.54 -7.02 -15.00
N VAL A 44 7.23 -6.88 -14.79
CA VAL A 44 6.48 -7.55 -13.71
C VAL A 44 5.24 -8.23 -14.25
N ASP A 45 4.74 -9.22 -13.52
CA ASP A 45 3.39 -9.76 -13.76
C ASP A 45 2.35 -8.73 -13.28
N MET A 46 1.73 -8.02 -14.20
CA MET A 46 0.71 -7.00 -13.92
C MET A 46 -0.67 -7.62 -13.97
N MET A 47 -1.43 -7.47 -12.89
CA MET A 47 -2.81 -7.93 -12.78
C MET A 47 -3.77 -6.81 -13.18
N PHE A 48 -4.88 -7.15 -13.84
CA PHE A 48 -5.86 -6.19 -14.32
C PHE A 48 -7.26 -6.50 -13.79
N ASN A 49 -8.00 -5.47 -13.39
CA ASN A 49 -9.39 -5.57 -12.99
C ASN A 49 -10.14 -4.29 -13.36
N MET A 50 -11.37 -4.44 -13.83
CA MET A 50 -12.27 -3.33 -14.09
C MET A 50 -13.52 -3.54 -13.24
N GLY A 51 -13.84 -2.56 -12.41
CA GLY A 51 -14.99 -2.68 -11.52
C GLY A 51 -15.25 -1.45 -10.70
N GLU A 52 -16.27 -1.54 -9.87
CA GLU A 52 -16.67 -0.49 -8.96
C GLU A 52 -15.80 -0.54 -7.69
N PHE A 53 -14.91 0.45 -7.53
CA PHE A 53 -14.02 0.57 -6.38
C PHE A 53 -14.14 1.95 -5.72
N PRO A 54 -14.11 2.05 -4.37
CA PRO A 54 -14.00 3.35 -3.72
C PRO A 54 -12.73 4.06 -4.17
N TYR A 55 -12.89 5.30 -4.62
CA TYR A 55 -11.83 6.05 -5.29
C TYR A 55 -11.86 7.52 -4.85
N VAL A 56 -10.68 8.15 -4.86
CA VAL A 56 -10.53 9.58 -4.61
C VAL A 56 -9.34 10.15 -5.37
N ASN A 57 -9.51 11.35 -5.94
CA ASN A 57 -8.41 12.17 -6.42
C ASN A 57 -7.93 13.08 -5.28
N LEU A 58 -6.64 13.02 -4.97
CA LEU A 58 -5.96 13.73 -3.89
C LEU A 58 -4.99 14.74 -4.51
N LYS A 59 -5.54 15.81 -5.08
CA LYS A 59 -4.76 16.87 -5.72
C LYS A 59 -3.68 17.44 -4.80
N GLU A 60 -3.95 17.50 -3.50
CA GLU A 60 -3.01 17.99 -2.49
C GLU A 60 -1.81 17.06 -2.25
N LEU A 61 -1.90 15.79 -2.67
CA LEU A 61 -0.81 14.81 -2.61
C LEU A 61 -0.23 14.48 -3.98
N ASP A 62 -0.68 15.17 -5.04
CA ASP A 62 -0.36 14.85 -6.44
C ASP A 62 -0.60 13.36 -6.77
N ALA A 63 -1.73 12.82 -6.28
CA ALA A 63 -2.00 11.40 -6.33
C ALA A 63 -3.49 11.07 -6.49
N HIS A 64 -3.78 9.83 -6.85
CA HIS A 64 -5.08 9.23 -6.62
C HIS A 64 -4.97 8.08 -5.60
N ALA A 65 -6.09 7.73 -4.99
CA ALA A 65 -6.18 6.56 -4.13
C ALA A 65 -7.40 5.70 -4.48
N VAL A 66 -7.20 4.38 -4.44
CA VAL A 66 -8.24 3.38 -4.66
C VAL A 66 -8.24 2.40 -3.48
N ALA A 67 -9.44 1.99 -3.04
CA ALA A 67 -9.59 0.96 -2.03
C ALA A 67 -10.02 -0.36 -2.69
N LEU A 68 -9.23 -1.41 -2.46
CA LEU A 68 -9.50 -2.77 -2.89
C LEU A 68 -10.03 -3.56 -1.67
N PRO A 69 -11.34 -3.77 -1.55
CA PRO A 69 -11.91 -4.50 -0.43
C PRO A 69 -11.54 -5.98 -0.48
N TYR A 70 -11.26 -6.55 0.69
CA TYR A 70 -11.17 -8.00 0.88
C TYR A 70 -12.56 -8.60 1.08
N ASN A 71 -12.65 -9.92 0.91
CA ASN A 71 -13.89 -10.65 1.13
C ASN A 71 -14.43 -10.41 2.55
N GLY A 72 -15.75 -10.25 2.66
CA GLY A 72 -16.44 -9.92 3.92
C GLY A 72 -16.47 -8.43 4.29
N ASP A 73 -15.92 -7.53 3.47
CA ASP A 73 -16.03 -6.06 3.61
C ASP A 73 -15.50 -5.46 4.93
N ARG A 74 -14.74 -6.23 5.72
CA ARG A 74 -14.18 -5.77 7.01
C ARG A 74 -12.85 -5.04 6.85
N LEU A 75 -12.12 -5.32 5.77
CA LEU A 75 -10.79 -4.82 5.51
C LEU A 75 -10.67 -4.44 4.03
N SER A 76 -9.86 -3.42 3.76
CA SER A 76 -9.52 -2.98 2.40
C SER A 76 -8.04 -2.63 2.34
N MET A 77 -7.39 -2.94 1.22
CA MET A 77 -6.10 -2.34 0.89
C MET A 77 -6.36 -0.98 0.22
N VAL A 78 -5.79 0.10 0.75
CA VAL A 78 -5.84 1.42 0.11
C VAL A 78 -4.51 1.67 -0.55
N ILE A 79 -4.53 1.87 -1.86
CA ILE A 79 -3.35 2.08 -2.69
C ILE A 79 -3.34 3.54 -3.12
N TYR A 80 -2.26 4.24 -2.81
CA TYR A 80 -1.98 5.60 -3.27
C TYR A 80 -1.03 5.50 -4.45
N VAL A 81 -1.40 6.13 -5.57
CA VAL A 81 -0.58 6.14 -6.78
C VAL A 81 -0.31 7.60 -7.13
N PRO A 82 0.96 8.03 -7.17
CA PRO A 82 1.30 9.39 -7.59
C PRO A 82 0.99 9.57 -9.07
N PHE A 83 0.67 10.81 -9.47
CA PHE A 83 0.51 11.15 -10.89
C PHE A 83 1.86 11.16 -11.64
N GLN A 84 2.96 11.30 -10.91
CA GLN A 84 4.32 11.29 -11.44
C GLN A 84 5.08 10.04 -10.97
N ILE A 85 5.93 9.45 -11.82
CA ILE A 85 6.73 8.25 -11.49
C ILE A 85 7.56 8.49 -10.21
N ASN A 86 8.19 9.65 -10.11
CA ASN A 86 9.01 10.05 -8.96
C ASN A 86 8.22 10.75 -7.82
N GLY A 87 6.88 10.67 -7.82
CA GLY A 87 6.00 11.42 -6.90
C GLY A 87 5.79 10.79 -5.52
N LEU A 88 6.40 9.63 -5.23
CA LEU A 88 6.20 8.94 -3.95
C LEU A 88 6.61 9.78 -2.73
N SER A 89 7.68 10.57 -2.85
CA SER A 89 8.15 11.45 -1.77
C SER A 89 7.10 12.49 -1.37
N ILE A 90 6.40 13.08 -2.35
CA ILE A 90 5.34 14.07 -2.14
C ILE A 90 4.20 13.44 -1.32
N ILE A 91 3.80 12.21 -1.65
CA ILE A 91 2.77 11.48 -0.90
C ILE A 91 3.25 11.24 0.54
N VAL A 92 4.46 10.72 0.72
CA VAL A 92 5.00 10.40 2.05
C VAL A 92 5.11 11.64 2.93
N GLU A 93 5.57 12.77 2.39
CA GLU A 93 5.65 14.04 3.12
C GLU A 93 4.27 14.63 3.41
N GLY A 94 3.37 14.63 2.42
CA GLY A 94 2.02 15.12 2.59
C GLY A 94 1.23 14.33 3.62
N LEU A 95 1.46 13.02 3.74
CA LEU A 95 0.83 12.17 4.74
C LEU A 95 1.30 12.45 6.17
N LYS A 96 2.53 12.96 6.38
CA LYS A 96 3.00 13.35 7.73
C LYS A 96 2.13 14.43 8.37
N ASN A 97 1.62 15.34 7.55
CA ASN A 97 0.83 16.50 7.98
C ASN A 97 -0.68 16.31 7.71
N SER A 98 -1.07 15.20 7.11
CA SER A 98 -2.46 14.92 6.75
C SER A 98 -3.11 13.95 7.72
N SER A 99 -4.41 14.14 7.95
CA SER A 99 -5.21 13.17 8.70
C SER A 99 -5.60 12.02 7.78
N LEU A 100 -5.00 10.84 8.01
CA LEU A 100 -5.32 9.62 7.26
C LEU A 100 -6.82 9.31 7.31
N SER A 101 -7.46 9.45 8.48
CA SER A 101 -8.89 9.22 8.62
C SER A 101 -9.74 10.16 7.75
N LYS A 102 -9.37 11.44 7.61
CA LYS A 102 -10.04 12.37 6.70
C LYS A 102 -9.87 11.98 5.23
N ILE A 103 -8.69 11.49 4.85
CA ILE A 103 -8.45 11.00 3.49
C ILE A 103 -9.31 9.77 3.21
N LEU A 104 -9.36 8.81 4.15
CA LEU A 104 -10.17 7.60 4.01
C LEU A 104 -11.68 7.90 3.91
N GLN A 105 -12.18 8.90 4.65
CA GLN A 105 -13.57 9.34 4.55
C GLN A 105 -13.92 9.98 3.19
N ARG A 106 -12.91 10.41 2.42
CA ARG A 106 -13.10 10.96 1.06
C ARG A 106 -13.15 9.88 -0.01
N LEU A 107 -12.88 8.62 0.30
CA LEU A 107 -13.13 7.51 -0.64
C LEU A 107 -14.64 7.45 -0.89
N LYS A 108 -15.06 7.92 -2.08
CA LYS A 108 -16.46 8.12 -2.43
C LYS A 108 -17.07 6.85 -3.05
N PRO A 109 -18.42 6.78 -3.19
CA PRO A 109 -19.10 5.65 -3.79
C PRO A 109 -18.55 5.31 -5.17
N LYS A 110 -18.50 4.01 -5.42
CA LYS A 110 -17.62 3.30 -6.32
C LYS A 110 -17.79 3.67 -7.81
N PRO A 111 -17.02 4.60 -8.39
CA PRO A 111 -16.98 4.70 -9.84
C PRO A 111 -16.41 3.41 -10.44
N VAL A 112 -16.68 3.19 -11.72
CA VAL A 112 -15.96 2.18 -12.49
C VAL A 112 -14.50 2.65 -12.65
N VAL A 113 -13.57 1.87 -12.11
CA VAL A 113 -12.13 2.11 -12.15
C VAL A 113 -11.45 0.92 -12.82
N TYR A 114 -10.48 1.22 -13.69
CA TYR A 114 -9.54 0.26 -14.23
C TYR A 114 -8.33 0.22 -13.31
N VAL A 115 -8.07 -0.93 -12.70
CA VAL A 115 -6.97 -1.16 -11.77
C VAL A 115 -5.93 -2.05 -12.46
N SER A 116 -4.72 -1.53 -12.61
CA SER A 116 -3.51 -2.30 -12.91
C SER A 116 -2.66 -2.36 -11.64
N LEU A 117 -2.29 -3.57 -11.21
CA LEU A 117 -1.55 -3.79 -9.97
C LEU A 117 -0.50 -4.87 -10.18
N PRO A 118 0.79 -4.59 -9.92
CA PRO A 118 1.82 -5.63 -9.93
C PRO A 118 1.45 -6.76 -8.97
N ARG A 119 1.63 -8.00 -9.39
CA ARG A 119 1.56 -9.15 -8.49
C ARG A 119 2.82 -9.13 -7.61
N PHE A 120 2.64 -8.86 -6.32
CA PHE A 120 3.77 -8.72 -5.39
C PHE A 120 3.60 -9.56 -4.13
N LYS A 121 4.73 -9.78 -3.44
CA LYS A 121 4.80 -10.35 -2.10
C LYS A 121 5.61 -9.40 -1.22
N VAL A 122 5.07 -9.03 -0.05
CA VAL A 122 5.77 -8.20 0.94
C VAL A 122 6.02 -9.03 2.19
N GLU A 123 7.28 -9.16 2.55
CA GLU A 123 7.74 -9.75 3.81
C GLU A 123 8.77 -8.79 4.42
N SER A 124 8.61 -8.45 5.69
CA SER A 124 9.51 -7.52 6.37
C SER A 124 9.72 -7.92 7.82
N THR A 125 10.97 -7.81 8.27
CA THR A 125 11.34 -7.94 9.68
C THR A 125 11.83 -6.58 10.16
N LEU A 126 11.09 -5.97 11.09
CA LEU A 126 11.38 -4.64 11.60
C LEU A 126 11.98 -4.72 13.01
N PHE A 127 13.14 -4.08 13.20
CA PHE A 127 13.74 -3.87 14.51
C PHE A 127 13.28 -2.51 15.05
N LEU A 128 12.27 -2.53 15.92
CA LEU A 128 11.60 -1.31 16.37
C LEU A 128 12.32 -0.56 17.50
N VAL A 129 13.44 -1.09 18.03
CA VAL A 129 14.15 -0.45 19.15
C VAL A 129 14.57 0.99 18.80
N GLU A 130 15.23 1.19 17.66
CA GLU A 130 15.66 2.53 17.25
C GLU A 130 14.46 3.43 16.85
N PRO A 131 13.50 2.98 16.02
CA PRO A 131 12.29 3.76 15.74
C PRO A 131 11.46 4.16 16.96
N LEU A 132 11.39 3.34 18.01
CA LEU A 132 10.63 3.68 19.22
C LEU A 132 11.35 4.73 20.08
N LYS A 133 12.70 4.69 20.11
CA LYS A 133 13.49 5.73 20.78
C LYS A 133 13.26 7.11 20.18
N THR A 134 13.11 7.21 18.86
CA THR A 134 12.91 8.50 18.18
C THR A 134 11.55 9.12 18.47
N VAL A 135 10.54 8.32 18.84
CA VAL A 135 9.20 8.80 19.24
C VAL A 135 9.01 8.85 20.76
N SER A 136 10.12 8.90 21.51
CA SER A 136 10.14 8.99 22.98
C SER A 136 9.44 7.83 23.70
N VAL A 137 9.30 6.68 23.04
CA VAL A 137 8.89 5.42 23.67
C VAL A 137 10.16 4.70 24.10
N VAL A 138 10.67 5.09 25.27
CA VAL A 138 11.74 4.41 26.01
C VAL A 138 11.52 4.61 27.49
#